data_AF-A0A4U7EDQ8-F1
#
_entry.id   AF-A0A4U7EDQ8-F1
#
_cell.length_a   1.000
_cell.length_b   1.000
_cell.length_c   1.000
_cell.angle_alpha   90.00
_cell.angle_beta   90.00
_cell.angle_gamma   90.00
#
_symmetry.space_group_name_H-M   'P 1'
#
loop_
_entity.id
_entity.type
_entity.pdbx_description
1 polymer ?
#
loop_
_entity_poly.entity_id
_entity_poly.type
_entity_poly.pdbx_seq_one_letter_code
_entity_poly.pdbx_strand_id
1 'polypeptide(L)'
;MEENENYTAVGDYFIEAIDGLVDDVGIQGYGKNPDVDLKEQRPGIGGRVVSHEFGDSVEAYMEDPDPETRQQLENISRGLYQLRQQTGQGWQTPLAITGTIQSPEIRATTQETVNQIRVDQAYDQVKQRVT
;
A
#
# COMPACT_ATOMS: atom_id res chain seq x y z
N MET A 1 6.45 16.36 -24.12
CA MET A 1 5.60 15.36 -23.44
C MET A 1 6.56 14.30 -22.98
N GLU A 2 7.00 14.37 -21.73
CA GLU A 2 7.77 13.28 -21.12
C GLU A 2 6.81 12.11 -20.94
N GLU A 3 7.17 10.97 -21.54
CA GLU A 3 6.57 9.70 -21.19
C GLU A 3 6.82 9.50 -19.70
N ASN A 4 5.76 9.43 -18.90
CA ASN A 4 5.85 8.95 -17.53
C ASN A 4 6.30 7.49 -17.61
N GLU A 5 7.61 7.26 -17.53
CA GLU A 5 8.20 5.94 -17.45
C GLU A 5 7.66 5.24 -16.20
N ASN A 6 6.73 4.32 -16.42
CA ASN A 6 6.16 3.50 -15.36
C ASN A 6 7.20 2.43 -14.99
N TYR A 7 8.11 2.79 -14.10
CA TYR A 7 9.09 1.85 -13.55
C TYR A 7 8.38 0.85 -12.64
N THR A 8 8.52 -0.46 -12.90
CA THR A 8 8.10 -1.49 -11.96
C THR A 8 9.11 -1.58 -10.83
N ALA A 9 8.70 -1.32 -9.59
CA ALA A 9 9.54 -1.38 -8.40
C ALA A 9 9.14 -2.56 -7.49
N VAL A 10 10.01 -2.92 -6.54
CA VAL A 10 9.75 -4.00 -5.57
C VAL A 10 8.44 -3.77 -4.81
N GLY A 11 8.12 -2.53 -4.46
CA GLY A 11 6.85 -2.19 -3.81
C GLY A 11 5.61 -2.52 -4.64
N ASP A 12 5.70 -2.54 -5.98
CA ASP A 12 4.58 -2.92 -6.85
C ASP A 12 4.23 -4.40 -6.69
N TYR A 13 5.25 -5.26 -6.71
CA TYR A 13 5.13 -6.71 -6.46
C TYR A 13 4.73 -7.01 -5.02
N PHE A 14 5.20 -6.20 -4.07
CA PHE A 14 4.91 -6.40 -2.66
C PHE A 14 3.43 -6.18 -2.36
N ILE A 15 2.87 -5.08 -2.85
CA ILE A 15 1.43 -4.82 -2.71
C ILE A 15 0.61 -5.85 -3.51
N GLU A 16 1.08 -6.31 -4.67
CA GLU A 16 0.41 -7.39 -5.42
C GLU A 16 0.37 -8.71 -4.65
N ALA A 17 1.49 -9.07 -3.99
CA ALA A 17 1.56 -10.24 -3.14
C ALA A 17 0.63 -10.11 -1.93
N ILE A 18 0.55 -8.93 -1.30
CA ILE A 18 -0.38 -8.66 -0.21
C ILE A 18 -1.84 -8.74 -0.69
N ASP A 19 -2.16 -8.13 -1.83
CA ASP A 19 -3.50 -8.21 -2.43
C ASP A 19 -3.91 -9.68 -2.66
N GLY A 20 -2.96 -10.54 -3.05
CA GLY A 20 -3.17 -11.99 -3.24
C GLY A 20 -3.38 -12.81 -1.96
N LEU A 21 -3.15 -12.26 -0.76
CA LEU A 21 -3.42 -12.97 0.51
C LEU A 21 -4.91 -13.11 0.81
N VAL A 22 -5.75 -12.34 0.11
CA VAL A 22 -7.19 -12.29 0.32
C VAL A 22 -7.90 -12.96 -0.85
N ASP A 23 -7.77 -14.28 -0.94
CA ASP A 23 -8.46 -15.09 -1.96
C ASP A 23 -9.95 -15.32 -1.59
N ASP A 24 -10.31 -15.19 -0.30
CA ASP A 24 -11.53 -15.80 0.26
C ASP A 24 -12.56 -14.86 0.93
N VAL A 25 -12.47 -13.53 0.81
CA VAL A 25 -13.54 -12.62 1.29
C VAL A 25 -14.22 -11.87 0.16
N GLY A 26 -15.46 -12.30 -0.12
CA GLY A 26 -16.41 -11.53 -0.92
C GLY A 26 -16.73 -10.15 -0.33
N ILE A 27 -17.38 -9.32 -1.16
CA ILE A 27 -17.63 -7.86 -1.08
C ILE A 27 -18.12 -7.30 0.29
N GLN A 28 -18.53 -8.11 1.25
CA GLN A 28 -19.28 -7.66 2.44
C GLN A 28 -18.45 -7.34 3.70
N GLY A 29 -17.14 -7.65 3.74
CA GLY A 29 -16.29 -7.42 4.93
C GLY A 29 -15.56 -6.06 4.98
N TYR A 30 -15.69 -5.26 3.92
CA TYR A 30 -14.73 -4.21 3.57
C TYR A 30 -15.12 -2.81 4.10
N GLY A 31 -15.90 -2.67 5.16
CA GLY A 31 -16.43 -1.37 5.60
C GLY A 31 -15.73 -0.73 6.80
N LYS A 32 -14.73 -1.38 7.39
CA LYS A 32 -14.27 -1.09 8.75
C LYS A 32 -12.77 -1.31 8.95
N ASN A 33 -11.92 -0.96 7.98
CA ASN A 33 -10.49 -0.93 8.26
C ASN A 33 -10.11 0.43 8.90
N PRO A 34 -9.67 0.47 10.17
CA PRO A 34 -9.27 1.70 10.85
C PRO A 34 -7.95 2.29 10.32
N ASP A 35 -7.18 1.52 9.56
CA ASP A 35 -5.84 1.88 9.06
C ASP A 35 -5.88 2.61 7.71
N VAL A 36 -7.09 2.89 7.20
CA VAL A 36 -7.35 3.54 5.91
C VAL A 36 -7.76 5.00 6.15
N ASP A 37 -6.95 5.96 5.69
CA ASP A 37 -7.35 7.38 5.62
C ASP A 37 -7.87 7.73 4.21
N LEU A 38 -9.13 8.15 4.14
CA LEU A 38 -9.86 8.43 2.91
C LEU A 38 -9.85 9.91 2.49
N LYS A 39 -9.28 10.80 3.31
CA LYS A 39 -9.35 12.25 3.06
C LYS A 39 -8.39 12.76 1.98
N GLU A 40 -7.39 11.97 1.60
CA GLU A 40 -6.24 12.40 0.78
C GLU A 40 -6.25 11.90 -0.68
N GLN A 41 -7.39 11.41 -1.20
CA GLN A 41 -7.49 10.82 -2.54
C GLN A 41 -7.12 11.80 -3.68
N ARG A 42 -6.23 11.38 -4.60
CA ARG A 42 -5.89 12.11 -5.83
C ARG A 42 -5.67 11.17 -7.03
N PRO A 43 -5.91 11.64 -8.28
CA PRO A 43 -5.82 10.78 -9.45
C PRO A 43 -4.38 10.51 -9.99
N GLY A 44 -4.04 9.25 -10.34
CA GLY A 44 -2.84 8.82 -11.10
C GLY A 44 -3.01 7.51 -11.90
N ILE A 45 -1.97 7.07 -12.62
CA ILE A 45 -1.83 5.70 -13.17
C ILE A 45 -1.03 4.93 -12.11
N GLY A 46 -1.59 3.84 -11.55
CA GLY A 46 -1.36 3.46 -10.14
C GLY A 46 -0.04 2.78 -9.79
N GLY A 47 1.01 3.56 -9.56
CA GLY A 47 2.24 3.11 -8.93
C GLY A 47 2.10 2.90 -7.43
N ARG A 48 2.92 2.00 -6.88
CA ARG A 48 2.87 1.61 -5.46
C ARG A 48 4.19 1.89 -4.77
N VAL A 49 4.13 2.28 -3.50
CA VAL A 49 5.33 2.48 -2.67
C VAL A 49 5.14 1.89 -1.27
N VAL A 50 6.20 1.30 -0.74
CA VAL A 50 6.27 0.70 0.58
C VAL A 50 7.46 1.32 1.31
N SER A 51 7.24 1.75 2.55
CA SER A 51 8.30 2.31 3.39
C SER A 51 9.32 1.26 3.86
N HIS A 52 10.51 1.68 4.28
CA HIS A 52 11.49 0.79 4.90
C HIS A 52 10.93 0.11 6.16
N GLU A 53 10.31 0.88 7.08
CA GLU A 53 9.78 0.32 8.33
C GLU A 53 8.75 -0.80 8.10
N PHE A 54 7.92 -0.66 7.06
CA PHE A 54 6.95 -1.69 6.72
C PHE A 54 7.63 -2.90 6.10
N GLY A 55 8.61 -2.69 5.21
CA GLY A 55 9.44 -3.76 4.64
C GLY A 55 10.14 -4.57 5.71
N ASP A 56 10.80 -3.91 6.67
CA ASP A 56 11.51 -4.55 7.79
C ASP A 56 10.55 -5.40 8.63
N SER A 57 9.33 -4.91 8.87
CA SER A 57 8.32 -5.67 9.63
C SER A 57 7.86 -6.96 8.93
N VAL A 58 7.90 -6.97 7.59
CA VAL A 58 7.58 -8.15 6.79
C VAL A 58 8.74 -9.14 6.82
N GLU A 59 9.97 -8.67 6.68
CA GLU A 59 11.15 -9.53 6.80
C GLU A 59 11.15 -10.25 8.15
N ALA A 60 10.86 -9.52 9.24
CA ALA A 60 10.71 -10.11 10.58
C ALA A 60 9.62 -11.19 10.65
N TYR A 61 8.45 -10.95 10.03
CA TYR A 61 7.39 -11.97 9.95
C TYR A 61 7.78 -13.20 9.11
N MET A 62 8.58 -13.03 8.06
CA MET A 62 9.06 -14.16 7.26
C MET A 62 10.04 -15.04 8.03
N GLU A 63 10.80 -14.46 8.96
CA GLU A 63 11.71 -15.18 9.86
C GLU A 63 10.95 -15.94 10.97
N ASP A 64 9.90 -15.34 11.54
CA ASP A 64 9.08 -15.93 12.59
C ASP A 64 7.57 -15.71 12.34
N PRO A 65 6.94 -16.54 11.49
CA PRO A 65 5.55 -16.34 11.12
C PRO A 65 4.60 -16.79 12.22
N ASP A 66 3.72 -15.89 12.65
CA ASP A 66 2.68 -16.18 13.63
C ASP A 66 1.25 -15.91 13.10
N PRO A 67 0.22 -16.56 13.67
CA PRO A 67 -1.16 -16.41 13.21
C PRO A 67 -1.74 -15.00 13.37
N GLU A 68 -1.32 -14.23 14.37
CA GLU A 68 -1.82 -12.89 14.63
C GLU A 68 -1.30 -11.92 13.57
N THR A 69 0.01 -11.93 13.30
CA THR A 69 0.64 -11.13 12.26
C THR A 69 0.13 -11.52 10.86
N ARG A 70 -0.13 -12.80 10.62
CA ARG A 70 -0.82 -13.25 9.39
C ARG A 70 -2.20 -12.62 9.25
N GLN A 71 -3.00 -12.59 10.31
CA GLN A 71 -4.32 -11.96 10.28
C GLN A 71 -4.23 -10.46 10.01
N GLN A 72 -3.19 -9.78 10.51
CA GLN A 72 -2.95 -8.37 10.21
C GLN A 72 -2.59 -8.14 8.74
N LEU A 73 -1.75 -8.98 8.13
CA LEU A 73 -1.48 -8.91 6.68
C LEU A 73 -2.75 -9.06 5.84
N GLU A 74 -3.66 -9.96 6.23
CA GLU A 74 -4.97 -10.08 5.57
C GLU A 74 -5.83 -8.81 5.74
N ASN A 75 -5.78 -8.15 6.90
CA ASN A 75 -6.48 -6.90 7.13
C ASN A 75 -5.91 -5.76 6.28
N ILE A 76 -4.58 -5.68 6.14
CA ILE A 76 -3.88 -4.71 5.29
C ILE A 76 -4.33 -4.89 3.84
N SER A 77 -4.32 -6.13 3.34
CA SER A 77 -4.83 -6.47 2.01
C SER A 77 -6.28 -6.02 1.80
N ARG A 78 -7.15 -6.27 2.79
CA ARG A 78 -8.54 -5.77 2.74
C ARG A 78 -8.61 -4.24 2.73
N GLY A 79 -7.71 -3.55 3.42
CA GLY A 79 -7.61 -2.08 3.42
C GLY A 79 -7.19 -1.52 2.06
N LEU A 80 -6.24 -2.16 1.39
CA LEU A 80 -5.80 -1.79 0.04
C LEU A 80 -6.94 -1.92 -0.97
N TYR A 81 -7.67 -3.03 -0.93
CA TYR A 81 -8.83 -3.25 -1.79
C TYR A 81 -9.95 -2.22 -1.54
N GLN A 82 -10.25 -1.94 -0.27
CA GLN A 82 -11.23 -0.93 0.15
C GLN A 82 -10.93 0.43 -0.45
N LEU A 83 -9.69 0.86 -0.28
CA LEU A 83 -9.26 2.16 -0.73
C LEU A 83 -9.40 2.25 -2.26
N ARG A 84 -9.00 1.22 -3.00
CA ARG A 84 -9.18 1.13 -4.46
C ARG A 84 -10.65 1.22 -4.87
N GLN A 85 -11.55 0.51 -4.20
CA GLN A 85 -12.99 0.56 -4.53
C GLN A 85 -13.63 1.93 -4.26
N GLN A 86 -13.09 2.66 -3.30
CA GLN A 86 -13.61 3.97 -2.90
C GLN A 86 -13.00 5.12 -3.71
N THR A 87 -11.83 4.90 -4.29
CA THR A 87 -11.22 5.83 -5.24
C THR A 87 -11.87 5.69 -6.61
N GLY A 88 -12.28 6.80 -7.23
CA GLY A 88 -12.89 6.80 -8.57
C GLY A 88 -12.00 6.23 -9.68
N GLN A 89 -10.73 5.91 -9.38
CA GLN A 89 -9.77 5.30 -10.29
C GLN A 89 -9.61 3.78 -10.11
N GLY A 90 -10.21 3.18 -9.09
CA GLY A 90 -10.16 1.73 -8.89
C GLY A 90 -8.73 1.21 -8.72
N TRP A 91 -8.38 0.22 -9.54
CA TRP A 91 -7.04 -0.39 -9.55
C TRP A 91 -5.92 0.53 -10.03
N GLN A 92 -6.26 1.70 -10.59
CA GLN A 92 -5.28 2.69 -11.04
C GLN A 92 -4.90 3.69 -9.95
N THR A 93 -5.44 3.56 -8.74
CA THR A 93 -5.10 4.45 -7.62
C THR A 93 -3.66 4.20 -7.17
N PRO A 94 -2.79 5.22 -7.17
CA PRO A 94 -1.47 5.11 -6.57
C PRO A 94 -1.56 4.96 -5.05
N LEU A 95 -0.79 4.04 -4.49
CA LEU A 95 -0.87 3.65 -3.07
C LEU A 95 0.47 3.79 -2.36
N ALA A 96 0.41 4.12 -1.08
CA ALA A 96 1.54 4.06 -0.17
C ALA A 96 1.19 3.26 1.10
N ILE A 97 2.13 2.43 1.54
CA ILE A 97 2.07 1.74 2.84
C ILE A 97 3.27 2.14 3.69
N THR A 98 3.00 2.57 4.92
CA THR A 98 3.99 2.90 5.96
C THR A 98 3.58 2.26 7.29
N GLY A 99 4.38 2.44 8.34
CA GLY A 99 4.19 1.79 9.63
C GLY A 99 4.76 0.37 9.65
N THR A 100 4.12 -0.53 10.40
CA THR A 100 4.51 -1.95 10.51
C THR A 100 3.30 -2.84 10.22
N ILE A 101 3.48 -4.16 10.06
CA ILE A 101 2.32 -5.07 9.95
C ILE A 101 1.34 -4.91 11.12
N GLN A 102 1.84 -4.68 12.34
CA GLN A 102 1.00 -4.56 13.55
C GLN A 102 0.36 -3.18 13.73
N SER A 103 0.89 -2.16 13.04
CA SER A 103 0.36 -0.80 13.05
C SER A 103 0.55 -0.18 11.66
N PRO A 104 -0.18 -0.68 10.65
CA PRO A 104 -0.02 -0.26 9.28
C PRO A 104 -0.68 1.09 9.06
N GLU A 105 -0.23 1.80 8.04
CA GLU A 105 -0.86 3.02 7.58
C GLU A 105 -0.94 2.98 6.05
N ILE A 106 -2.17 2.96 5.52
CA ILE A 106 -2.45 2.79 4.09
C ILE A 106 -3.08 4.06 3.56
N ARG A 107 -2.47 4.66 2.53
CA ARG A 107 -2.91 5.93 1.95
C ARG A 107 -3.01 5.88 0.44
N ALA A 108 -4.00 6.59 -0.10
CA ALA A 108 -4.01 6.99 -1.50
C ALA A 108 -2.98 8.09 -1.72
N THR A 109 -2.36 8.15 -2.89
CA THR A 109 -1.38 9.20 -3.23
C THR A 109 -1.41 9.52 -4.72
N THR A 110 -0.47 10.31 -5.21
CA THR A 110 -0.29 10.59 -6.64
C THR A 110 0.86 9.80 -7.23
N GLN A 111 0.81 9.58 -8.55
CA GLN A 111 1.93 8.96 -9.26
C GLN A 111 3.19 9.83 -9.19
N GLU A 112 3.04 11.15 -9.14
CA GLU A 112 4.15 12.10 -8.95
C GLU A 112 4.85 11.87 -7.61
N THR A 113 4.09 11.77 -6.52
CA THR A 113 4.62 11.47 -5.19
C THR A 113 5.36 10.12 -5.17
N VAL A 114 4.78 9.08 -5.76
CA VAL A 114 5.41 7.75 -5.88
C VAL A 114 6.73 7.83 -6.64
N ASN A 115 6.74 8.51 -7.79
CA ASN A 115 7.94 8.68 -8.60
C ASN A 115 9.01 9.47 -7.86
N GLN A 116 8.64 10.55 -7.16
CA GLN A 116 9.59 11.36 -6.41
C GLN A 116 10.25 10.58 -5.27
N ILE A 117 9.49 9.76 -4.54
CA ILE A 117 10.05 8.89 -3.49
C ILE A 117 11.05 7.89 -4.10
N ARG A 118 10.73 7.30 -5.26
CA ARG A 118 11.61 6.34 -5.95
C ARG A 118 12.89 6.99 -6.47
N VAL A 119 12.78 8.16 -7.10
CA VAL A 119 13.92 8.93 -7.61
C VAL A 119 14.87 9.33 -6.48
N ASP A 120 14.31 9.79 -5.36
CA ASP A 120 15.09 10.23 -4.20
C ASP A 120 15.54 9.06 -3.31
N GLN A 121 15.10 7.83 -3.59
CA GLN A 121 15.26 6.65 -2.73
C GLN A 121 14.81 6.89 -1.28
N ALA A 122 13.81 7.76 -1.09
CA ALA A 122 13.39 8.27 0.22
C ALA A 122 12.33 7.38 0.89
N TYR A 123 12.56 6.06 0.90
CA TYR A 123 11.62 5.07 1.44
C TYR A 123 11.47 5.13 2.97
N ASP A 124 12.41 5.77 3.66
CA ASP A 124 12.34 6.15 5.08
C ASP A 124 11.42 7.37 5.34
N GLN A 125 11.02 8.07 4.26
CA GLN A 125 10.24 9.31 4.33
C GLN A 125 8.83 9.18 3.75
N VAL A 126 8.37 7.96 3.48
CA VAL A 126 7.05 7.72 2.85
C VAL A 126 5.94 8.40 3.65
N LYS A 127 5.93 8.25 4.98
CA LYS A 127 4.93 8.87 5.86
C LYS A 127 4.88 10.40 5.77
N GLN A 128 6.02 11.05 5.59
CA GLN A 128 6.13 12.51 5.53
C GLN A 128 5.78 13.05 4.14
N ARG A 129 6.03 12.26 3.09
CA ARG A 129 5.88 12.67 1.69
C ARG A 129 4.50 12.35 1.11
N VAL A 130 3.74 11.47 1.76
CA VAL A 130 2.37 11.14 1.39
C VAL A 130 1.43 11.91 2.32
N THR A 131 0.64 12.82 1.73
CA THR A 131 -0.33 13.75 2.36
C THR A 131 -1.51 13.99 1.43
#